data_AF-A0A8J6NKN2-F1
#
_entry.id   AF-A0A8J6NKN2-F1
#
_cell.length_a   1.000
_cell.length_b   1.000
_cell.length_c   1.000
_cell.angle_alpha   90.00
_cell.angle_beta   90.00
_cell.angle_gamma   90.00
#
_symmetry.space_group_name_H-M   'P 1'
#
loop_
_entity.id
_entity.type
_entity.pdbx_description
1 polymer ?
#
loop_
_entity_poly.entity_id
_entity_poly.type
_entity_poly.pdbx_seq_one_letter_code
_entity_poly.pdbx_strand_id
1 'polypeptide(L)'
;MQWTWVREVVRFSTMLSGVDALFLTKLDILSAFEEIRICTGYQFGGAKVHFYDLDSYQLGRVKPIYETLPGWHSDIRDVRKFSELPPEAQAYVERVEELVGVRVGWVANGPEREALMERDS
;
A
#
# COMPACT_ATOMS: atom_id res chain seq x y z
N MET A 1 10.38 13.59 -1.17
CA MET A 1 9.77 12.91 -0.01
C MET A 1 8.36 12.51 -0.42
N GLN A 2 8.20 11.28 -0.92
CA GLN A 2 6.94 10.77 -1.49
C GLN A 2 6.21 9.99 -0.39
N TRP A 3 4.95 10.35 -0.12
CA TRP A 3 4.14 9.78 0.96
C TRP A 3 3.12 8.81 0.38
N THR A 4 3.03 7.58 0.91
CA THR A 4 2.08 6.57 0.40
C THR A 4 0.82 6.53 1.27
N TRP A 5 -0.30 6.99 0.70
CA TRP A 5 -1.64 7.01 1.32
C TRP A 5 -2.37 5.69 1.07
N VAL A 6 -2.04 4.63 1.81
CA VAL A 6 -2.58 3.30 1.46
C VAL A 6 -3.88 2.97 2.17
N ARG A 7 -3.97 3.11 3.51
CA ARG A 7 -5.08 2.46 4.23
C ARG A 7 -6.46 3.07 3.97
N GLU A 8 -6.68 4.32 4.39
CA GLU A 8 -8.03 4.92 4.46
C GLU A 8 -8.70 5.04 3.09
N VAL A 9 -7.96 5.54 2.10
CA VAL A 9 -8.48 5.77 0.75
C VAL A 9 -8.76 4.46 0.03
N VAL A 10 -7.83 3.49 0.09
CA VAL A 10 -8.00 2.21 -0.60
C VAL A 10 -9.07 1.36 0.09
N ARG A 11 -9.13 1.35 1.43
CA ARG A 11 -10.20 0.67 2.18
C ARG A 11 -11.58 1.23 1.87
N PHE A 12 -11.72 2.54 1.78
CA PHE A 12 -13.00 3.14 1.41
C PHE A 12 -13.36 2.86 -0.05
N SER A 13 -12.39 2.96 -0.97
CA SER A 13 -12.61 2.64 -2.39
C SER A 13 -13.04 1.18 -2.58
N THR A 14 -12.40 0.24 -1.88
CA THR A 14 -12.77 -1.19 -1.96
C THR A 14 -14.16 -1.45 -1.40
N MET A 15 -14.52 -0.82 -0.27
CA MET A 15 -15.86 -0.89 0.31
C MET A 15 -16.95 -0.36 -0.64
N LEU A 16 -16.68 0.73 -1.37
CA LEU A 16 -17.62 1.28 -2.34
C LEU A 16 -17.74 0.44 -3.61
N SER A 17 -16.61 -0.07 -4.12
CA SER A 17 -16.58 -0.79 -5.39
C SER A 17 -16.94 -2.28 -5.26
N GLY A 18 -16.92 -2.84 -4.06
CA GLY A 18 -17.24 -4.25 -3.82
C GLY A 18 -16.25 -5.22 -4.48
N VAL A 19 -14.98 -4.83 -4.59
CA VAL A 19 -13.95 -5.63 -5.26
C VAL A 19 -13.45 -6.77 -4.36
N ASP A 20 -13.24 -7.93 -4.95
CA ASP A 20 -12.74 -9.12 -4.24
C ASP A 20 -11.20 -9.18 -4.15
N ALA A 21 -10.49 -8.39 -4.96
CA ALA A 21 -9.04 -8.37 -5.00
C ALA A 21 -8.47 -7.03 -5.44
N LEU A 22 -7.29 -6.70 -4.91
CA LEU A 22 -6.47 -5.56 -5.30
C LEU A 22 -5.43 -5.96 -6.34
N PHE A 23 -5.15 -5.01 -7.24
CA PHE A 23 -3.94 -5.02 -8.06
C PHE A 23 -2.98 -3.98 -7.48
N LEU A 24 -1.89 -4.43 -6.87
CA LEU A 24 -0.82 -3.56 -6.39
C LEU A 24 0.21 -3.31 -7.50
N THR A 25 0.45 -2.05 -7.84
CA THR A 25 1.37 -1.66 -8.93
C THR A 25 2.58 -0.91 -8.41
N LYS A 26 3.64 -0.88 -9.21
CA LYS A 26 4.87 -0.10 -8.97
C LYS A 26 5.58 -0.47 -7.66
N LEU A 27 5.57 -1.76 -7.30
CA LEU A 27 6.29 -2.24 -6.12
C LEU A 27 7.79 -1.97 -6.24
N ASP A 28 8.34 -2.02 -7.46
CA ASP A 28 9.75 -1.78 -7.77
C ASP A 28 10.25 -0.41 -7.32
N ILE A 29 9.40 0.62 -7.35
CA ILE A 29 9.75 1.97 -6.90
C ILE A 29 10.08 1.98 -5.40
N LEU A 30 9.42 1.12 -4.61
CA LEU A 30 9.64 1.07 -3.17
C LEU A 30 10.98 0.41 -2.80
N SER A 31 11.63 -0.28 -3.74
CA SER A 31 12.95 -0.89 -3.54
C SER A 31 14.08 0.10 -3.26
N ALA A 32 13.87 1.39 -3.57
CA ALA A 32 14.87 2.43 -3.38
C ALA A 32 14.93 2.99 -1.94
N PHE A 33 14.05 2.54 -1.04
CA PHE A 33 13.91 3.10 0.31
C PHE A 33 14.41 2.15 1.39
N GLU A 34 15.08 2.69 2.42
CA GLU A 34 15.53 1.93 3.61
C GLU A 34 14.36 1.62 4.54
N GLU A 35 13.41 2.54 4.59
CA GLU A 35 12.19 2.45 5.37
C GLU A 35 11.01 2.93 4.53
N ILE A 36 9.90 2.23 4.64
CA ILE A 36 8.65 2.55 3.93
C ILE A 36 7.60 2.93 4.96
N ARG A 37 7.04 4.13 4.81
CA ARG A 37 5.99 4.65 5.69
C ARG A 37 4.62 4.45 5.07
N ILE A 38 3.76 3.67 5.73
CA ILE A 38 2.38 3.45 5.32
C ILE A 38 1.46 4.34 6.14
N CYS A 39 0.65 5.17 5.49
CA CYS A 39 -0.38 5.92 6.20
C CYS A 39 -1.50 4.98 6.66
N THR A 40 -1.64 4.82 7.97
CA THR A 40 -2.65 3.95 8.61
C THR A 40 -3.83 4.72 9.18
N GLY A 41 -3.86 6.05 9.08
CA GLY A 41 -5.04 6.82 9.48
C GLY A 41 -4.78 8.31 9.53
N TYR A 42 -5.79 9.05 9.97
CA TYR A 42 -5.73 10.50 10.10
C TYR A 42 -6.05 10.93 11.54
N GLN A 43 -5.43 12.04 11.95
CA GLN A 43 -5.73 12.73 13.19
C GLN A 43 -6.10 14.19 12.90
N PHE A 44 -7.19 14.66 13.50
CA PHE A 44 -7.62 16.05 13.44
C PHE A 44 -8.08 16.51 14.82
N GLY A 45 -7.63 17.68 15.27
CA GLY A 45 -7.98 18.20 16.60
C GLY A 45 -7.58 17.29 17.78
N GLY A 46 -6.59 16.41 17.60
CA GLY A 46 -6.16 15.45 18.62
C GLY A 46 -6.90 14.10 18.60
N ALA A 47 -7.99 13.96 17.85
CA ALA A 47 -8.74 12.71 17.71
C ALA A 47 -8.44 12.00 16.39
N LYS A 48 -8.53 10.67 16.37
CA LYS A 48 -8.53 9.89 15.13
C LYS A 48 -9.82 10.17 14.36
N VAL A 49 -9.71 10.34 13.06
CA VAL A 49 -10.81 10.69 12.17
C VAL A 49 -10.74 9.88 10.89
N HIS A 50 -11.87 9.67 10.22
CA HIS A 50 -11.89 9.15 8.87
C HIS A 50 -11.91 10.30 7.86
N PHE A 51 -11.30 10.11 6.69
CA PHE A 51 -11.24 11.18 5.68
C PHE A 51 -12.63 11.58 5.16
N TYR A 52 -13.58 10.64 5.14
CA TYR A 52 -14.95 10.89 4.67
C TYR A 52 -15.82 11.63 5.70
N ASP A 53 -15.33 11.80 6.94
CA ASP A 53 -16.00 12.62 7.97
C ASP A 53 -15.61 14.10 7.86
N LEU A 54 -14.69 14.45 6.95
CA LEU A 54 -14.05 15.77 6.88
C LEU A 54 -14.38 16.50 5.59
N ASP A 55 -14.55 17.81 5.69
CA ASP A 55 -14.60 18.69 4.51
C ASP A 55 -13.21 18.91 3.89
N SER A 56 -13.18 19.54 2.71
CA SER A 56 -11.94 19.79 1.97
C SER A 56 -10.93 20.68 2.71
N TYR A 57 -11.41 21.61 3.54
CA TYR A 57 -10.56 22.50 4.34
C TYR A 57 -9.96 21.76 5.54
N GLN A 58 -10.75 20.91 6.19
CA GLN A 58 -10.32 20.05 7.28
C GLN A 58 -9.32 18.99 6.80
N LEU A 59 -9.56 18.37 5.64
CA LEU A 59 -8.64 17.42 5.00
C LEU A 59 -7.25 18.04 4.77
N GLY A 60 -7.18 19.32 4.41
CA GLY A 60 -5.90 20.02 4.26
C GLY A 60 -5.11 20.21 5.57
N ARG A 61 -5.72 19.91 6.72
CA ARG A 61 -5.16 20.14 8.06
C ARG A 61 -4.98 18.86 8.89
N VAL A 62 -5.34 17.70 8.34
CA VAL A 62 -5.17 16.42 9.05
C VAL A 62 -3.69 16.08 9.20
N LYS A 63 -3.37 15.41 10.29
CA LYS A 63 -2.07 14.80 10.51
C LYS A 63 -2.14 13.32 10.15
N PRO A 64 -1.36 12.84 9.17
CA PRO A 64 -1.27 11.42 8.89
C PRO A 64 -0.63 10.66 10.06
N ILE A 65 -1.19 9.48 10.36
CA ILE A 65 -0.60 8.49 11.26
C ILE A 65 0.11 7.47 10.39
N TYR A 66 1.40 7.29 10.61
CA TYR A 66 2.23 6.37 9.83
C TYR A 66 2.67 5.17 10.66
N GLU A 67 2.74 4.03 10.00
CA GLU A 67 3.51 2.86 10.40
C GLU A 67 4.76 2.78 9.52
N THR A 68 5.88 2.33 10.09
CA THR A 68 7.14 2.18 9.35
C THR A 68 7.46 0.70 9.21
N LEU A 69 7.76 0.28 7.98
CA LEU A 69 8.25 -1.05 7.65
C LEU A 69 9.67 -0.93 7.09
N PRO A 70 10.52 -1.96 7.27
CA PRO A 70 11.81 -2.02 6.60
C PRO A 70 11.59 -2.09 5.08
N GLY A 71 12.41 -1.36 4.32
CA GLY A 71 12.54 -1.57 2.89
C GLY A 71 13.51 -2.70 2.58
N TRP A 72 13.56 -3.13 1.31
CA TRP A 72 14.32 -4.31 0.89
C TRP A 72 15.63 -3.99 0.15
N HIS A 73 15.84 -2.75 -0.33
CA HIS A 73 17.08 -2.33 -1.00
C HIS A 73 17.61 -3.26 -2.11
N SER A 74 16.74 -4.04 -2.72
CA SER A 74 17.06 -5.06 -3.72
C SER A 74 16.26 -4.82 -4.99
N ASP A 75 16.89 -5.01 -6.13
CA ASP A 75 16.17 -5.02 -7.40
C ASP A 75 15.23 -6.22 -7.45
N ILE A 76 13.96 -5.97 -7.78
CA ILE A 76 12.94 -7.00 -7.88
C ILE A 76 12.38 -7.10 -9.30
N ARG A 77 12.87 -6.33 -10.27
CA ARG A 77 12.27 -6.21 -11.62
C ARG A 77 12.26 -7.51 -12.42
N ASP A 78 13.17 -8.44 -12.13
CA ASP A 78 13.26 -9.75 -12.79
C ASP A 78 12.47 -10.86 -12.06
N VAL A 79 11.90 -10.54 -10.88
CA VAL A 79 11.11 -11.51 -10.11
C VAL A 79 9.78 -11.78 -10.83
N ARG A 80 9.41 -13.06 -10.94
CA ARG A 80 8.18 -13.49 -11.62
C ARG A 80 7.23 -14.29 -10.71
N LYS A 81 7.64 -14.60 -9.48
CA LYS A 81 6.78 -15.22 -8.47
C LYS A 81 6.83 -14.42 -7.18
N PHE A 82 5.67 -14.27 -6.53
CA PHE A 82 5.56 -13.57 -5.26
C PHE A 82 6.49 -14.15 -4.18
N SER A 83 6.61 -15.47 -4.11
CA SER A 83 7.47 -16.16 -3.15
C SER A 83 8.97 -15.95 -3.36
N GLU A 84 9.37 -15.46 -4.54
CA GLU A 84 10.77 -15.14 -4.88
C GLU A 84 11.13 -13.68 -4.54
N LEU A 85 10.16 -12.88 -4.07
CA LEU A 85 10.42 -11.53 -3.57
C LEU A 85 11.21 -11.55 -2.26
N PRO A 86 11.97 -10.48 -1.94
CA PRO A 86 12.54 -10.30 -0.61
C PRO A 86 11.46 -10.40 0.49
N PRO A 87 11.76 -10.98 1.67
CA PRO A 87 10.81 -11.11 2.76
C PRO A 87 10.14 -9.79 3.16
N GLU A 88 10.87 -8.68 3.13
CA GLU A 88 10.36 -7.35 3.47
C GLU A 88 9.37 -6.84 2.42
N ALA A 89 9.56 -7.17 1.14
CA ALA A 89 8.62 -6.86 0.08
C ALA A 89 7.34 -7.69 0.20
N GLN A 90 7.45 -8.98 0.54
CA GLN A 90 6.29 -9.83 0.82
C GLN A 90 5.50 -9.28 2.02
N ALA A 91 6.19 -8.97 3.12
CA ALA A 91 5.59 -8.39 4.32
C ALA A 91 4.90 -7.05 4.05
N TYR A 92 5.44 -6.22 3.16
CA TYR A 92 4.77 -4.99 2.73
C TYR A 92 3.42 -5.28 2.07
N VAL A 93 3.36 -6.23 1.13
CA VAL A 93 2.12 -6.60 0.43
C VAL A 93 1.09 -7.17 1.41
N GLU A 94 1.50 -8.10 2.26
CA GLU A 94 0.65 -8.69 3.30
C GLU A 94 0.11 -7.62 4.25
N ARG A 95 0.95 -6.66 4.65
CA ARG A 95 0.50 -5.56 5.51
C ARG A 95 -0.53 -4.67 4.83
N VAL A 96 -0.41 -4.44 3.52
CA VAL A 96 -1.44 -3.71 2.76
C VAL A 96 -2.75 -4.49 2.75
N GLU A 97 -2.72 -5.82 2.57
CA GLU A 97 -3.92 -6.66 2.65
C GLU A 97 -4.62 -6.55 4.01
N GLU A 98 -3.86 -6.65 5.10
CA GLU A 98 -4.41 -6.50 6.47
C GLU A 98 -5.04 -5.13 6.71
N LEU A 99 -4.38 -4.07 6.23
CA LEU A 99 -4.83 -2.70 6.43
C LEU A 99 -6.10 -2.38 5.65
N VAL A 100 -6.21 -2.92 4.43
CA VAL A 100 -7.37 -2.70 3.55
C VAL A 100 -8.50 -3.68 3.86
N GLY A 101 -8.19 -4.91 4.28
CA GLY A 101 -9.15 -5.99 4.50
C GLY A 101 -9.58 -6.70 3.21
N VAL A 102 -8.80 -6.57 2.13
CA VAL A 102 -9.04 -7.21 0.82
C VAL A 102 -7.72 -7.81 0.34
N ARG A 103 -7.79 -9.02 -0.25
CA ARG A 103 -6.60 -9.69 -0.80
C ARG A 103 -5.97 -8.90 -1.94
N VAL A 104 -4.66 -9.02 -2.12
CA VAL A 104 -3.92 -8.54 -3.29
C VAL A 104 -3.76 -9.72 -4.24
N GLY A 105 -4.53 -9.73 -5.33
CA GLY A 105 -4.51 -10.81 -6.32
C GLY A 105 -3.36 -10.67 -7.31
N TRP A 106 -2.86 -9.45 -7.54
CA TRP A 106 -1.78 -9.19 -8.48
C TRP A 106 -0.80 -8.15 -7.97
N VAL A 107 0.48 -8.36 -8.24
CA VAL A 107 1.58 -7.46 -7.89
C VAL A 107 2.41 -7.18 -9.13
N ALA A 108 2.59 -5.91 -9.51
CA ALA A 108 3.49 -5.50 -10.58
C ALA A 108 4.77 -4.83 -10.05
N ASN A 109 5.91 -5.26 -10.60
CA ASN A 109 7.27 -4.86 -10.24
C ASN A 109 8.03 -4.24 -11.43
N GLY A 110 7.33 -3.70 -12.42
CA GLY A 110 7.94 -3.02 -13.55
C GLY A 110 6.93 -2.54 -14.58
N PRO A 111 7.39 -1.83 -15.62
CA PRO A 111 6.53 -1.32 -16.69
C PRO A 111 6.18 -2.37 -17.75
N GLU A 112 6.92 -3.48 -17.79
CA GLU A 112 6.72 -4.56 -18.76
C GLU A 112 5.49 -5.40 -18.42
N ARG A 113 4.86 -6.02 -19.42
CA ARG A 113 3.64 -6.82 -19.21
C ARG A 113 3.94 -8.08 -18.40
N GLU A 114 5.15 -8.61 -18.57
CA GLU A 114 5.72 -9.77 -17.91
C GLU A 114 6.12 -9.47 -16.45
N ALA A 115 6.19 -8.19 -16.06
CA ALA A 115 6.47 -7.74 -14.70
C ALA A 115 5.21 -7.79 -13.82
N LEU A 116 4.52 -8.94 -13.86
CA LEU A 116 3.26 -9.22 -13.18
C LEU A 116 3.35 -10.56 -12.46
N MET A 117 3.09 -10.54 -11.15
CA MET A 117 2.97 -11.72 -10.30
C MET A 117 1.51 -11.90 -9.92
N GLU A 118 0.92 -13.01 -10.35
CA GLU A 118 -0.39 -13.45 -9.89
C GLU A 118 -0.27 -14.19 -8.56
N ARG A 119 -1.20 -13.93 -7.65
CA ARG A 119 -1.30 -14.60 -6.35
C ARG A 119 -2.57 -15.43 -6.34
N ASP A 120 -2.40 -16.74 -6.48
CA ASP A 120 -3.45 -17.71 -6.21
C ASP A 120 -3.69 -17.75 -4.70
N SER A 121 -4.93 -17.51 -4.30
CA SER A 121 -5.39 -17.58 -2.92
C SER A 121 -6.40 -18.70 -2.77
#